data_AF-A0A6H5KUG1-F1
#
_entry.id   AF-A0A6H5KUG1-F1
#
_cell.length_a   1.000
_cell.length_b   1.000
_cell.length_c   1.000
_cell.angle_alpha   90.00
_cell.angle_beta   90.00
_cell.angle_gamma   90.00
#
_symmetry.space_group_name_H-M   'P 1'
#
loop_
_entity.id
_entity.type
_entity.pdbx_description
1 polymer ?
#
loop_
_entity_poly.entity_id
_entity_poly.type
_entity_poly.pdbx_seq_one_letter_code
_entity_poly.pdbx_strand_id
1 'polypeptide(L)'
;MGIRTKRMDPEVLYLHAKACFDCDHKDNLGGFNIQTYLEMLEERDPVLKLSDDYVMVGRVAAILRGLGYAVKHKPSTAKLWAPQAREMLRKHGSGGGGDAAAAATSATTIMVR
;
A
#
# COMPACT_ATOMS: atom_id res chain seq x y z
N MET A 1 6.89 -9.17 2.54
CA MET A 1 5.99 -8.36 1.70
C MET A 1 6.54 -6.95 1.60
N GLY A 2 7.02 -6.55 0.43
CA GLY A 2 7.51 -5.20 0.23
C GLY A 2 8.21 -5.09 -1.12
N ILE A 3 8.13 -3.90 -1.70
CA ILE A 3 8.86 -3.55 -2.91
C ILE A 3 10.03 -2.65 -2.50
N ARG A 4 11.18 -2.81 -3.14
CA ARG A 4 12.30 -1.89 -3.01
C ARG A 4 12.49 -1.20 -4.34
N THR A 5 12.31 0.12 -4.36
CA THR A 5 12.59 0.95 -5.52
C THR A 5 13.96 1.61 -5.39
N LYS A 6 14.45 2.22 -6.46
CA LYS A 6 15.78 2.85 -6.51
C LYS A 6 15.91 4.03 -5.56
N ARG A 7 14.88 4.88 -5.49
CA ARG A 7 14.85 6.10 -4.69
C ARG A 7 14.01 5.97 -3.43
N MET A 8 13.27 4.87 -3.28
CA MET A 8 12.33 4.66 -2.18
C MET A 8 11.34 5.84 -2.05
N ASP A 9 10.88 6.37 -3.19
CA ASP A 9 9.93 7.49 -3.22
C ASP A 9 8.62 7.07 -2.52
N PRO A 10 8.26 7.69 -1.38
CA PRO A 10 7.11 7.26 -0.57
C PRO A 10 5.79 7.35 -1.33
N GLU A 11 5.68 8.28 -2.28
CA GLU A 11 4.50 8.41 -3.12
C GLU A 11 4.39 7.23 -4.10
N VAL A 12 5.49 6.86 -4.76
CA VAL A 12 5.53 5.70 -5.68
C VAL A 12 5.22 4.42 -4.92
N LEU A 13 5.81 4.24 -3.74
CA LEU A 13 5.54 3.08 -2.89
C LEU A 13 4.07 2.99 -2.49
N TYR A 14 3.47 4.11 -2.09
CA TYR A 14 2.04 4.17 -1.76
C TYR A 14 1.15 3.86 -2.96
N LEU A 15 1.42 4.46 -4.12
CA LEU A 15 0.63 4.25 -5.34
C LEU A 15 0.74 2.80 -5.84
N HIS A 16 1.95 2.23 -5.80
CA HIS A 16 2.18 0.83 -6.14
C HIS A 16 1.44 -0.11 -5.16
N ALA A 17 1.49 0.17 -3.86
CA ALA A 17 0.76 -0.62 -2.87
C ALA A 17 -0.76 -0.51 -3.06
N LYS A 18 -1.27 0.69 -3.34
CA LYS A 18 -2.70 0.94 -3.60
C LYS A 18 -3.18 0.18 -4.84
N ALA A 19 -2.43 0.21 -5.93
CA ALA A 19 -2.77 -0.50 -7.16
C ALA A 19 -2.74 -2.03 -6.96
N CYS A 20 -1.66 -2.55 -6.35
CA CYS A 20 -1.47 -4.00 -6.22
C CYS A 20 -2.33 -4.65 -5.12
N PHE A 21 -2.66 -3.94 -4.04
CA PHE A 21 -3.32 -4.55 -2.87
C PHE A 21 -4.72 -4.01 -2.57
N ASP A 22 -5.05 -2.78 -2.96
CA ASP A 22 -6.37 -2.18 -2.69
C ASP A 22 -7.28 -2.22 -3.92
N CYS A 23 -7.08 -1.31 -4.86
CA CYS A 23 -7.96 -1.05 -5.99
C CYS A 23 -7.18 -0.82 -7.28
N ASP A 24 -7.42 -1.61 -8.33
CA ASP A 24 -6.81 -1.48 -9.66
C ASP A 24 -7.82 -1.15 -10.78
N HIS A 25 -9.02 -0.70 -10.43
CA HIS A 25 -9.99 -0.20 -11.40
C HIS A 25 -9.57 1.16 -11.99
N LYS A 26 -9.93 1.41 -13.26
CA LYS A 26 -9.52 2.60 -14.03
C LYS A 26 -9.73 3.93 -13.31
N ASP A 27 -10.83 4.10 -12.58
CA ASP A 27 -11.13 5.35 -11.87
C ASP A 27 -10.05 5.67 -10.80
N ASN A 28 -9.48 4.62 -10.18
CA ASN A 28 -8.42 4.76 -9.19
C ASN A 28 -7.03 4.92 -9.81
N LEU A 29 -6.86 4.48 -11.06
CA LEU A 29 -5.61 4.52 -11.81
C LEU A 29 -5.53 5.72 -12.76
N GLY A 30 -6.40 6.73 -12.62
CA GLY A 30 -6.40 7.89 -13.51
C GLY A 30 -6.74 7.59 -14.96
N GLY A 31 -7.56 6.57 -15.21
CA GLY A 31 -7.97 6.13 -16.55
C GLY A 31 -7.03 5.12 -17.20
N PHE A 32 -5.83 4.91 -16.65
CA PHE A 32 -4.88 3.91 -17.13
C PHE A 32 -5.35 2.48 -16.83
N ASN A 33 -4.90 1.53 -17.66
CA ASN A 33 -4.93 0.13 -17.28
C ASN A 33 -3.80 -0.14 -16.26
N ILE A 34 -3.89 -1.24 -15.52
CA ILE A 34 -2.93 -1.56 -14.45
C ILE A 34 -1.49 -1.72 -14.96
N GLN A 35 -1.29 -2.26 -16.16
CA GLN A 35 0.05 -2.45 -16.72
C GLN A 35 0.70 -1.10 -17.03
N THR A 36 0.03 -0.25 -17.81
CA THR A 36 0.52 1.09 -18.17
C THR A 36 0.72 1.95 -16.93
N TYR A 37 -0.14 1.80 -15.92
CA TYR A 37 0.00 2.50 -14.66
C TYR A 37 1.28 2.09 -13.91
N LEU A 38 1.58 0.79 -13.85
CA LEU A 38 2.81 0.31 -13.21
C LEU A 38 4.07 0.68 -14.01
N GLU A 39 4.01 0.66 -15.34
CA GLU A 39 5.11 1.12 -16.21
C GLU A 39 5.42 2.61 -15.97
N MET A 40 4.40 3.46 -15.82
CA MET A 40 4.57 4.87 -15.48
C MET A 40 5.22 5.05 -14.09
N LEU A 41 4.86 4.23 -13.11
CA LEU A 41 5.49 4.26 -11.78
C LEU A 41 6.95 3.78 -11.83
N GLU A 42 7.24 2.77 -12.65
CA GLU A 42 8.60 2.24 -12.89
C GLU A 42 9.50 3.29 -13.54
N GLU A 43 8.99 4.07 -14.50
CA GLU A 43 9.72 5.18 -15.12
C GLU A 43 10.07 6.27 -14.10
N ARG A 44 9.14 6.54 -13.15
CA ARG A 44 9.41 7.45 -12.05
C ARG A 44 10.47 6.85 -11.14
N ASP A 45 10.21 5.74 -10.45
CA ASP A 45 11.15 5.12 -9.51
C ASP A 45 11.25 3.59 -9.71
N PRO A 46 12.30 3.12 -10.41
CA PRO A 46 12.42 1.71 -10.81
C PRO A 46 12.41 0.74 -9.64
N VAL A 47 11.67 -0.37 -9.77
CA VAL A 47 11.63 -1.47 -8.82
C VAL A 47 12.90 -2.33 -8.96
N LEU A 48 13.73 -2.30 -7.93
CA LEU A 48 14.96 -3.10 -7.85
C LEU A 48 14.71 -4.52 -7.33
N LYS A 49 13.71 -4.67 -6.46
CA LYS A 49 13.37 -5.96 -5.86
C LYS A 49 11.89 -6.05 -5.56
N LEU A 50 11.28 -7.12 -6.06
CA LEU A 50 9.97 -7.62 -5.64
C LEU A 50 10.16 -8.85 -4.75
N SER A 51 9.27 -9.06 -3.79
CA SER A 51 9.27 -10.25 -2.93
C SER A 51 8.50 -11.38 -3.62
N ASP A 52 9.17 -12.52 -3.81
CA ASP A 52 8.59 -13.69 -4.49
C ASP A 52 7.78 -14.60 -3.55
N ASP A 53 7.94 -14.40 -2.24
CA ASP A 53 7.39 -15.25 -1.17
C ASP A 53 5.86 -15.45 -1.25
N TYR A 54 5.15 -14.51 -1.89
CA TYR A 54 3.69 -14.48 -1.94
C TYR A 54 3.14 -14.26 -3.34
N VAL A 55 3.91 -14.57 -4.39
CA VAL A 55 3.51 -14.33 -5.79
C VAL A 55 2.19 -15.03 -6.15
N MET A 56 1.98 -16.25 -5.66
CA MET A 56 0.74 -17.02 -5.93
C MET A 56 -0.46 -16.41 -5.21
N VAL A 57 -0.28 -15.95 -3.97
CA VAL A 57 -1.33 -15.27 -3.21
C VAL A 57 -1.72 -13.96 -3.90
N GLY A 58 -0.73 -13.19 -4.36
CA GLY A 58 -0.95 -11.95 -5.11
C GLY A 58 -1.73 -12.19 -6.42
N ARG A 59 -1.39 -13.26 -7.17
CA ARG A 59 -2.11 -13.62 -8.40
C ARG A 59 -3.58 -13.96 -8.13
N VAL A 60 -3.86 -14.78 -7.12
CA VAL A 60 -5.24 -15.12 -6.74
C VAL A 60 -6.02 -13.87 -6.33
N ALA A 61 -5.40 -12.98 -5.54
CA ALA A 61 -6.03 -11.71 -5.15
C ALA A 61 -6.38 -10.84 -6.37
N ALA A 62 -5.47 -10.71 -7.34
CA ALA A 62 -5.73 -9.97 -8.57
C ALA A 62 -6.90 -10.58 -9.39
N ILE A 63 -6.96 -11.91 -9.52
CA ILE A 63 -8.06 -12.60 -10.22
C ILE A 63 -9.40 -12.39 -9.51
N LEU A 64 -9.43 -12.50 -8.17
CA LEU A 64 -10.64 -12.27 -7.39
C LEU A 64 -11.17 -10.84 -7.54
N ARG A 65 -10.27 -9.84 -7.57
CA ARG A 65 -10.66 -8.45 -7.86
C ARG A 65 -11.19 -8.30 -9.29
N GLY A 66 -10.52 -8.92 -10.27
CA GLY A 66 -10.98 -8.96 -11.66
C GLY A 66 -12.39 -9.56 -11.81
N LEU A 67 -12.68 -10.64 -11.09
CA LEU A 67 -14.03 -11.23 -11.02
C LEU A 67 -15.04 -10.27 -10.40
N GLY A 68 -14.67 -9.59 -9.32
CA GLY A 68 -15.49 -8.53 -8.71
C GLY A 68 -15.88 -7.46 -9.74
N TYR A 69 -14.92 -7.01 -10.55
CA TYR A 69 -15.17 -6.03 -11.61
C TYR A 69 -16.13 -6.54 -12.68
N ALA A 70 -16.05 -7.82 -13.06
CA ALA A 70 -16.98 -8.43 -14.01
C ALA A 70 -18.44 -8.41 -13.51
N VAL A 71 -18.66 -8.57 -12.20
CA VAL A 71 -19.99 -8.47 -11.57
C VAL A 71 -20.35 -7.05 -11.13
N LYS A 72 -19.63 -6.03 -11.64
CA LYS A 72 -19.82 -4.59 -11.33
C LYS A 72 -19.62 -4.25 -9.85
N HIS A 73 -18.88 -5.07 -9.11
CA HIS A 73 -18.51 -4.80 -7.73
C HIS A 73 -17.06 -4.30 -7.66
N LYS A 74 -16.84 -3.08 -7.15
CA LYS A 74 -15.51 -2.46 -7.03
C LYS A 74 -15.13 -2.30 -5.55
N PRO A 75 -14.79 -3.38 -4.83
CA PRO A 75 -14.44 -3.28 -3.43
C PRO A 75 -13.07 -2.61 -3.26
N SER A 76 -12.93 -1.83 -2.18
CA SER A 76 -11.62 -1.43 -1.66
C SER A 76 -11.25 -2.40 -0.54
N THR A 77 -10.21 -3.21 -0.78
CA THR A 77 -9.67 -4.14 0.21
C THR A 77 -9.30 -3.42 1.50
N ALA A 78 -8.70 -2.23 1.40
CA ALA A 78 -8.33 -1.42 2.54
C ALA A 78 -9.56 -1.03 3.38
N LYS A 79 -10.66 -0.61 2.74
CA LYS A 79 -11.91 -0.30 3.44
C LYS A 79 -12.55 -1.55 4.08
N LEU A 80 -12.50 -2.69 3.39
CA LEU A 80 -13.02 -3.96 3.91
C LEU A 80 -12.24 -4.47 5.13
N TRP A 81 -10.94 -4.21 5.19
CA TRP A 81 -10.06 -4.62 6.29
C TRP A 81 -10.01 -3.61 7.44
N ALA A 82 -10.36 -2.35 7.19
CA ALA A 82 -10.19 -1.28 8.16
C ALA A 82 -10.89 -1.52 9.53
N PRO A 83 -12.11 -2.09 9.61
CA PRO A 83 -12.73 -2.40 10.90
C PRO A 83 -11.92 -3.42 11.71
N GLN A 84 -11.47 -4.49 11.07
CA GLN A 84 -10.68 -5.55 11.69
C GLN A 84 -9.31 -5.01 12.12
N ALA A 85 -8.66 -4.22 11.26
CA ALA A 85 -7.38 -3.58 11.59
C ALA A 85 -7.50 -2.67 12.80
N ARG A 86 -8.56 -1.83 12.87
CA ARG A 86 -8.83 -0.97 14.03
C ARG A 86 -9.08 -1.78 15.30
N GLU A 87 -9.83 -2.87 15.21
CA GLU A 87 -10.08 -3.75 16.36
C GLU A 87 -8.80 -4.46 16.86
N MET A 88 -7.94 -4.90 15.95
CA MET A 88 -6.66 -5.51 16.30
C MET A 88 -5.70 -4.50 16.93
N LEU A 89 -5.66 -3.26 16.41
CA LEU A 89 -4.92 -2.17 17.02
C LEU A 89 -5.47 -1.81 18.41
N ARG A 90 -6.80 -1.86 18.61
CA ARG A 90 -7.41 -1.65 19.93
C ARG A 90 -7.02 -2.76 20.92
N LYS A 91 -6.97 -4.01 20.47
CA LYS A 91 -6.64 -5.19 21.30
C LYS A 91 -5.15 -5.30 21.64
N HIS A 92 -4.27 -4.89 20.73
CA HIS A 92 -2.82 -5.18 20.82
C HIS A 92 -1.91 -3.96 20.68
N GLY A 93 -2.43 -2.79 20.35
CA GLY A 93 -1.65 -1.59 20.02
C GLY A 93 -0.93 -0.92 21.19
N SER A 94 -1.03 -1.45 22.41
CA SER A 94 -0.35 -0.92 23.61
C SER A 94 1.00 -1.58 23.91
N GLY A 95 1.56 -2.41 23.01
CA GLY A 95 2.89 -3.00 23.20
C GLY A 95 3.80 -2.78 21.98
N GLY A 96 4.63 -1.73 22.02
CA GLY A 96 5.73 -1.54 21.06
C GLY A 96 5.77 -0.22 20.29
N GLY A 97 4.93 0.76 20.62
CA GLY A 97 4.95 2.12 20.03
C GLY A 97 5.82 3.14 20.77
N GLY A 98 6.76 2.70 21.61
CA GLY A 98 7.62 3.60 22.40
C GLY A 98 8.69 4.35 21.59
N ASP A 99 9.16 3.79 20.48
CA ASP A 99 10.38 4.31 19.84
C ASP A 99 10.15 5.14 18.57
N ALA A 100 8.95 5.10 17.97
CA ALA A 100 8.65 5.90 16.78
C ALA A 100 8.03 7.27 17.12
N ALA A 101 7.19 7.35 18.17
CA ALA A 101 6.56 8.60 18.57
C ALA A 101 7.51 9.51 19.37
N ALA A 102 8.38 8.94 20.22
CA ALA A 102 9.35 9.70 21.01
C ALA A 102 10.43 10.40 20.15
N ALA A 103 10.78 9.82 18.99
CA ALA A 103 11.72 10.42 18.05
C ALA A 103 11.17 11.69 17.36
N ALA A 104 9.85 11.75 17.13
CA ALA A 104 9.21 12.91 16.52
C ALA A 104 8.98 14.06 17.52
N THR A 105 8.75 13.76 18.80
CA THR A 105 8.52 14.79 19.82
C THR A 105 9.81 15.42 20.36
N SER A 106 10.93 14.69 20.31
CA SER A 106 12.24 15.19 20.79
C SER A 106 12.90 16.19 19.83
N ALA A 107 12.52 16.19 18.54
CA ALA A 107 13.03 17.15 17.57
C ALA A 107 12.37 18.55 17.68
N THR A 108 11.16 18.63 18.21
CA THR A 108 10.39 19.88 18.27
C THR A 108 10.62 20.69 19.55
N THR A 109 11.19 20.09 20.60
CA THR A 109 11.40 20.78 21.89
C THR A 109 12.74 21.55 21.96
N ILE A 110 13.67 21.32 21.02
CA ILE A 110 14.94 22.09 20.93
C ILE A 110 14.79 23.24 19.93
N MET A 111 13.76 24.08 20.05
CA MET A 111 13.71 25.34 19.28
C MET A 111 12.72 26.38 19.82
N VAL A 112 12.70 26.63 21.13
CA VAL A 112 12.26 27.95 21.64
C VAL A 112 13.21 28.34 22.79
N ARG A 113 13.95 29.42 22.56
CA ARG A 113 14.84 30.09 23.53
C ARG A 113 14.04 30.76 24.63
#